data_AF-A0A7Y2G226-F1
#
_entry.id   AF-A0A7Y2G226-F1
#
_cell.length_a   1.000
_cell.length_b   1.000
_cell.length_c   1.000
_cell.angle_alpha   90.00
_cell.angle_beta   90.00
_cell.angle_gamma   90.00
#
_symmetry.space_group_name_H-M   'P 1'
#
loop_
_entity.id
_entity.type
_entity.pdbx_description
1 polymer ?
#
loop_
_entity_poly.entity_id
_entity_poly.type
_entity_poly.pdbx_seq_one_letter_code
_entity_poly.pdbx_strand_id
1 'polypeptide(L)'
;MSGQARPIARYARRIVLRTSVGWIRDLWLIGYRIVIATAVVILRHRTPNAAVYARGSFGVAGNPIPGLSDIDLVIVIPDTDEPTGTAARRPCARWARVSERVAWLRKLVSVGGYEDRELADVTRATVFTHDLDKARATRALYAGSDPLRDHLTARAKPGIPAPMSDWRLLAGPERRPVRHPRPDDAWIAAWLDLQCWWRYAFWATCGPTEPHVAYLGVKLVAEPVRILLWLRHGEQIHSRRDALKLGLRLVPEEADSIQAAIRTSERLERSPEAQLPERIGALVRLSSLVANEIAQAALEHGTTSVSLSNHADTSPPALAEHARHLGRIAGQAIDVLPVADWRARTVPGEPVETMLVLQGVSASDPEVLVAAGSTERPGVVVAIPAGNVLVLPTLDRRGQRRLLRGMLRAIQCEQSDPVTFSLLAGNRDALFPEIPGWSALDSARRAVAEHSAHLADRVAKPDLHDLLVAARAAIFLETLQRGEPRLALDGSSICSELGQRGGVAATIASAARDAWRARNSAGVVPDSSLMRELLSVVRALPAYSSQ
;
A
#
# COMPACT_ATOMS: atom_id res chain seq x y z
N MET A 1 -28.36 -12.94 1.76
CA MET A 1 -29.17 -13.07 0.52
C MET A 1 -28.43 -12.54 -0.72
N SER A 2 -27.38 -13.19 -1.24
CA SER A 2 -26.58 -12.65 -2.37
C SER A 2 -26.03 -13.68 -3.38
N GLY A 3 -26.63 -14.88 -3.46
CA GLY A 3 -26.20 -15.93 -4.41
C GLY A 3 -26.70 -15.74 -5.84
N GLN A 4 -27.93 -15.23 -6.05
CA GLN A 4 -28.58 -15.21 -7.36
C GLN A 4 -28.36 -13.93 -8.20
N ALA A 5 -27.85 -12.84 -7.64
CA ALA A 5 -27.59 -11.60 -8.39
C ALA A 5 -26.26 -11.61 -9.18
N ARG A 6 -25.40 -12.62 -8.94
CA ARG A 6 -24.07 -12.73 -9.57
C ARG A 6 -24.09 -13.21 -11.03
N PRO A 7 -24.93 -14.17 -11.45
CA PRO A 7 -24.96 -14.66 -12.83
C PRO A 7 -25.43 -13.61 -13.84
N ILE A 8 -26.52 -12.89 -13.53
CA ILE A 8 -27.12 -11.90 -14.44
C ILE A 8 -26.15 -10.75 -14.72
N ALA A 9 -25.50 -10.21 -13.67
CA ALA A 9 -24.52 -9.14 -13.82
C ALA A 9 -23.30 -9.57 -14.67
N ARG A 10 -22.84 -10.83 -14.51
CA ARG A 10 -21.76 -11.38 -15.35
C ARG A 10 -22.19 -11.54 -16.81
N TYR A 11 -23.42 -12.00 -17.03
CA TYR A 11 -23.98 -12.18 -18.36
C TYR A 11 -24.14 -10.85 -19.09
N ALA A 12 -24.74 -9.85 -18.45
CA ALA A 12 -24.85 -8.50 -18.99
C ALA A 12 -23.47 -7.90 -19.33
N ARG A 13 -22.48 -8.07 -18.44
CA ARG A 13 -21.09 -7.63 -18.70
C ARG A 13 -20.49 -8.28 -19.94
N ARG A 14 -20.71 -9.58 -20.15
CA ARG A 14 -20.24 -10.30 -21.34
C ARG A 14 -20.93 -9.79 -22.61
N ILE A 15 -22.21 -9.47 -22.56
CA ILE A 15 -22.92 -8.87 -23.70
C ILE A 15 -22.32 -7.51 -24.06
N VAL A 16 -22.15 -6.62 -23.08
CA VAL A 16 -21.55 -5.30 -23.29
C VAL A 16 -20.15 -5.45 -23.91
N LEU A 17 -19.35 -6.37 -23.38
CA LEU A 17 -17.99 -6.61 -23.86
C LEU A 17 -17.96 -7.15 -25.30
N ARG A 18 -18.81 -8.13 -25.63
CA ARG A 18 -18.91 -8.68 -26.99
C ARG A 18 -19.44 -7.68 -28.02
N THR A 19 -20.30 -6.77 -27.58
CA THR A 19 -20.87 -5.71 -28.42
C THR A 19 -20.04 -4.42 -28.39
N SER A 20 -18.86 -4.42 -27.77
CA SER A 20 -17.96 -3.26 -27.70
C SER A 20 -17.12 -3.05 -28.97
N VAL A 21 -17.50 -3.69 -30.08
CA VAL A 21 -16.85 -3.61 -31.40
C VAL A 21 -17.76 -2.90 -32.40
N GLY A 22 -17.17 -2.12 -33.30
CA GLY A 22 -17.91 -1.38 -34.34
C GLY A 22 -18.81 -0.29 -33.76
N TRP A 23 -19.90 0.03 -34.46
CA TRP A 23 -20.80 1.15 -34.13
C TRP A 23 -21.52 1.00 -32.77
N ILE A 24 -21.74 -0.22 -32.28
CA ILE A 24 -22.37 -0.44 -30.96
C ILE A 24 -21.45 0.03 -29.82
N ARG A 25 -20.13 0.00 -30.02
CA ARG A 25 -19.17 0.60 -29.09
C ARG A 25 -19.52 2.05 -28.80
N ASP A 26 -19.84 2.82 -29.83
CA ASP A 26 -20.12 4.25 -29.70
C ASP A 26 -21.41 4.48 -28.91
N LEU A 27 -22.42 3.62 -29.09
CA LEU A 27 -23.63 3.66 -28.26
C LEU A 27 -23.31 3.40 -26.79
N TRP A 28 -22.47 2.42 -26.48
CA TRP A 28 -22.04 2.21 -25.10
C TRP A 28 -21.30 3.42 -24.55
N LEU A 29 -20.37 4.01 -25.32
CA LEU A 29 -19.64 5.20 -24.91
C LEU A 29 -20.56 6.40 -24.69
N ILE A 30 -21.60 6.57 -25.50
CA ILE A 30 -22.67 7.55 -25.27
C ILE A 30 -23.38 7.26 -23.94
N GLY A 31 -23.74 6.00 -23.68
CA GLY A 31 -24.32 5.58 -22.40
C GLY A 31 -23.44 5.94 -21.20
N TYR A 32 -22.14 5.64 -21.27
CA TYR A 32 -21.18 6.04 -20.25
C TYR A 32 -21.12 7.57 -20.09
N ARG A 33 -21.12 8.34 -21.18
CA ARG A 33 -21.15 9.81 -21.15
C ARG A 33 -22.41 10.35 -20.47
N ILE A 34 -23.57 9.75 -20.74
CA ILE A 34 -24.84 10.11 -20.08
C ILE A 34 -24.76 9.84 -18.58
N VAL A 35 -24.25 8.67 -18.18
CA VAL A 35 -24.06 8.32 -16.75
C VAL A 35 -23.11 9.31 -16.08
N ILE A 36 -21.99 9.63 -16.72
CA ILE A 36 -21.02 10.61 -16.22
C ILE A 36 -21.67 11.99 -16.08
N ALA A 37 -22.36 12.49 -17.12
CA ALA A 37 -23.03 13.78 -17.07
C ALA A 37 -24.07 13.84 -15.95
N THR A 38 -24.85 12.77 -15.77
CA THR A 38 -25.83 12.65 -14.69
C THR A 38 -25.15 12.69 -13.32
N ALA A 39 -24.07 11.93 -13.12
CA ALA A 39 -23.31 11.93 -11.88
C ALA A 39 -22.71 13.32 -11.60
N VAL A 40 -22.13 13.98 -12.61
CA VAL A 40 -21.59 15.35 -12.51
C VAL A 40 -22.66 16.34 -12.07
N VAL A 41 -23.86 16.30 -12.65
CA VAL A 41 -24.99 17.16 -12.25
C VAL A 41 -25.37 16.93 -10.80
N ILE A 42 -25.49 15.66 -10.36
CA ILE A 42 -25.83 15.30 -8.99
C ILE A 42 -24.76 15.80 -8.00
N LEU A 43 -23.48 15.58 -8.32
CA LEU A 43 -22.36 15.96 -7.48
C LEU A 43 -22.23 17.49 -7.31
N ARG A 44 -22.49 18.25 -8.39
CA ARG A 44 -22.39 19.71 -8.38
C ARG A 44 -23.65 20.41 -7.87
N HIS A 45 -24.79 19.73 -7.76
CA HIS A 45 -26.02 20.33 -7.27
C HIS A 45 -25.78 20.99 -5.89
N ARG A 46 -26.14 22.26 -5.70
CA ARG A 46 -25.92 23.02 -4.45
C ARG A 46 -24.47 23.09 -3.96
N THR A 47 -23.50 22.90 -4.84
CA THR A 47 -22.08 23.03 -4.52
C THR A 47 -21.45 23.98 -5.55
N PRO A 48 -21.71 25.31 -5.43
CA PRO A 48 -21.18 26.27 -6.39
C PRO A 48 -19.66 26.19 -6.43
N ASN A 49 -19.09 26.47 -7.61
CA ASN A 49 -17.66 26.42 -7.87
C ASN A 49 -16.96 25.06 -7.69
N ALA A 50 -17.69 23.96 -7.42
CA ALA A 50 -17.12 22.62 -7.41
C ALA A 50 -16.63 22.20 -8.81
N ALA A 51 -15.47 21.55 -8.85
CA ALA A 51 -14.88 20.93 -10.00
C ALA A 51 -15.06 19.42 -9.95
N VAL A 52 -15.36 18.77 -11.07
CA VAL A 52 -15.48 17.31 -11.16
C VAL A 52 -14.53 16.80 -12.22
N TYR A 53 -13.75 15.79 -11.86
CA TYR A 53 -12.75 15.14 -12.70
C TYR A 53 -13.13 13.68 -12.92
N ALA A 54 -12.77 13.14 -14.08
CA ALA A 54 -12.66 11.70 -14.27
C ALA A 54 -11.20 11.25 -14.10
N ARG A 55 -10.99 10.09 -13.48
CA ARG A 55 -9.67 9.42 -13.40
C ARG A 55 -9.68 8.06 -14.11
N GLY A 56 -8.52 7.41 -14.18
CA GLY A 56 -8.42 6.06 -14.74
C GLY A 56 -8.83 5.99 -16.21
N SER A 57 -9.73 5.06 -16.56
CA SER A 57 -10.11 4.81 -17.97
C SER A 57 -10.79 6.00 -18.65
N PHE A 58 -11.43 6.89 -17.88
CA PHE A 58 -12.13 8.08 -18.38
C PHE A 58 -11.36 9.38 -18.18
N GLY A 59 -10.13 9.27 -17.66
CA GLY A 59 -9.17 10.36 -17.48
C GLY A 59 -8.55 10.86 -18.79
N VAL A 60 -7.34 11.43 -18.70
CA VAL A 60 -6.62 12.01 -19.85
C VAL A 60 -6.36 10.99 -20.96
N ALA A 61 -6.01 9.76 -20.59
CA ALA A 61 -5.73 8.69 -21.55
C ALA A 61 -6.92 8.30 -22.44
N GLY A 62 -8.16 8.61 -22.03
CA GLY A 62 -9.35 8.57 -22.90
C GLY A 62 -9.70 7.21 -23.54
N ASN A 63 -9.30 6.09 -22.94
CA ASN A 63 -9.44 4.76 -23.56
C ASN A 63 -10.33 3.79 -22.73
N PRO A 64 -11.61 4.13 -22.48
CA PRO A 64 -12.50 3.21 -21.79
C PRO A 64 -12.85 2.00 -22.66
N ILE A 65 -12.93 0.83 -22.03
CA ILE A 65 -13.38 -0.41 -22.64
C ILE A 65 -14.76 -0.73 -22.08
N PRO A 66 -15.85 -0.57 -22.87
CA PRO A 66 -17.20 -0.84 -22.40
C PRO A 66 -17.32 -2.22 -21.76
N GLY A 67 -17.96 -2.26 -20.58
CA GLY A 67 -18.14 -3.49 -19.81
C GLY A 67 -16.91 -3.91 -19.01
N LEU A 68 -15.74 -3.33 -19.21
CA LEU A 68 -14.54 -3.58 -18.41
C LEU A 68 -14.14 -2.38 -17.55
N SER A 69 -14.30 -1.16 -18.08
CA SER A 69 -14.03 0.08 -17.38
C SER A 69 -15.17 0.46 -16.44
N ASP A 70 -14.79 0.72 -15.20
CA ASP A 70 -15.52 1.52 -14.22
C ASP A 70 -15.37 3.02 -14.50
N ILE A 71 -16.30 3.79 -13.96
CA ILE A 71 -16.26 5.24 -13.93
C ILE A 71 -15.73 5.64 -12.56
N ASP A 72 -14.57 6.27 -12.55
CA ASP A 72 -14.02 6.86 -11.35
C ASP A 72 -14.10 8.38 -11.43
N LEU A 73 -14.88 8.99 -10.54
CA LEU A 73 -15.03 10.44 -10.44
C LEU A 73 -14.39 10.97 -9.18
N VAL A 74 -13.87 12.20 -9.27
CA VAL A 74 -13.40 12.97 -8.13
C VAL A 74 -14.05 14.33 -8.16
N ILE A 75 -14.67 14.75 -7.05
CA ILE A 75 -15.16 16.11 -6.86
C ILE A 75 -14.18 16.89 -5.98
N VAL A 76 -13.78 18.08 -6.43
CA VAL A 76 -12.96 19.01 -5.66
C VAL A 76 -13.79 20.25 -5.39
N ILE A 77 -13.89 20.62 -4.13
CA ILE A 77 -14.71 21.74 -3.68
C ILE A 77 -13.85 22.83 -3.06
N PRO A 78 -14.31 24.11 -3.10
CA PRO A 78 -13.65 25.17 -2.35
C PRO A 78 -13.56 24.84 -0.86
N ASP A 79 -12.50 25.31 -0.23
CA ASP A 79 -12.38 25.29 1.23
C ASP A 79 -13.56 26.04 1.88
N THR A 80 -13.95 25.59 3.07
CA THR A 80 -14.94 26.24 3.92
C THR A 80 -14.39 26.39 5.34
N ASP A 81 -15.06 27.16 6.18
CA ASP A 81 -14.72 27.30 7.61
C ASP A 81 -15.01 26.03 8.44
N GLU A 82 -15.56 24.99 7.81
CA GLU A 82 -15.85 23.72 8.47
C GLU A 82 -14.57 22.87 8.64
N PRO A 83 -14.56 21.85 9.51
CA PRO A 83 -13.46 20.90 9.59
C PRO A 83 -13.17 20.22 8.25
N THR A 84 -11.88 19.98 7.95
CA THR A 84 -11.42 19.38 6.69
C THR A 84 -12.18 18.12 6.31
N GLY A 85 -12.56 18.05 5.05
CA GLY A 85 -13.30 16.93 4.44
C GLY A 85 -14.80 16.94 4.72
N THR A 86 -15.31 17.84 5.59
CA THR A 86 -16.75 17.91 5.89
C THR A 86 -17.56 18.36 4.69
N ALA A 87 -17.07 19.38 3.98
CA ALA A 87 -17.80 19.91 2.85
C ALA A 87 -17.80 18.90 1.68
N ALA A 88 -16.70 18.15 1.47
CA ALA A 88 -16.56 17.18 0.39
C ALA A 88 -17.43 15.93 0.60
N ARG A 89 -17.79 15.61 1.85
CA ARG A 89 -18.70 14.50 2.16
C ARG A 89 -20.12 14.74 1.69
N ARG A 90 -20.60 15.98 1.64
CA ARG A 90 -21.98 16.29 1.25
C ARG A 90 -22.32 15.82 -0.17
N PRO A 91 -21.53 16.15 -1.22
CA PRO A 91 -21.78 15.62 -2.55
C PRO A 91 -21.57 14.10 -2.62
N CYS A 92 -20.57 13.53 -1.95
CA CYS A 92 -20.34 12.08 -1.92
C CYS A 92 -21.51 11.32 -1.28
N ALA A 93 -22.03 11.79 -0.14
CA ALA A 93 -23.21 11.21 0.54
C ALA A 93 -24.49 11.34 -0.30
N ARG A 94 -24.58 12.38 -1.13
CA ARG A 94 -25.68 12.53 -2.08
C ARG A 94 -25.60 11.52 -3.21
N TRP A 95 -24.41 11.31 -3.76
CA TRP A 95 -24.18 10.24 -4.72
C TRP A 95 -24.49 8.86 -4.11
N ALA A 96 -24.02 8.61 -2.88
CA ALA A 96 -24.29 7.38 -2.15
C ALA A 96 -25.80 7.07 -2.08
N ARG A 97 -26.61 8.04 -1.64
CA ARG A 97 -28.09 7.91 -1.60
C ARG A 97 -28.73 7.60 -2.96
N VAL A 98 -28.23 8.19 -4.05
CA VAL A 98 -28.71 7.88 -5.40
C VAL A 98 -28.31 6.45 -5.80
N SER A 99 -27.05 6.08 -5.53
CA SER A 99 -26.50 4.76 -5.87
C SER A 99 -27.13 3.62 -5.06
N GLU A 100 -27.65 3.90 -3.86
CA GLU A 100 -28.41 2.95 -3.04
C GLU A 100 -29.74 2.58 -3.69
N ARG A 101 -30.40 3.54 -4.36
CA ARG A 101 -31.65 3.29 -5.11
C ARG A 101 -31.42 2.55 -6.42
N VAL A 102 -30.21 2.65 -6.97
CA VAL A 102 -29.84 2.07 -8.26
C VAL A 102 -28.55 1.26 -8.11
N ALA A 103 -28.70 0.04 -7.59
CA ALA A 103 -27.56 -0.78 -7.12
C ALA A 103 -26.48 -1.06 -8.18
N TRP A 104 -26.79 -1.00 -9.49
CA TRP A 104 -25.80 -1.15 -10.55
C TRP A 104 -24.92 0.09 -10.71
N LEU A 105 -25.43 1.31 -10.44
CA LEU A 105 -24.63 2.54 -10.45
C LEU A 105 -23.55 2.51 -9.37
N ARG A 106 -23.84 1.95 -8.20
CA ARG A 106 -22.85 1.80 -7.12
C ARG A 106 -21.64 0.95 -7.53
N LYS A 107 -21.82 0.00 -8.44
CA LYS A 107 -20.74 -0.84 -8.97
C LYS A 107 -20.03 -0.21 -10.16
N LEU A 108 -20.71 0.69 -10.88
CA LEU A 108 -20.19 1.31 -12.09
C LEU A 108 -19.44 2.60 -11.79
N VAL A 109 -19.91 3.40 -10.83
CA VAL A 109 -19.36 4.73 -10.53
C VAL A 109 -18.84 4.77 -9.10
N SER A 110 -17.54 4.98 -8.97
CA SER A 110 -16.88 5.32 -7.71
C SER A 110 -16.68 6.83 -7.63
N VAL A 111 -16.95 7.43 -6.47
CA VAL A 111 -16.80 8.88 -6.25
C VAL A 111 -15.93 9.13 -5.03
N GLY A 112 -14.82 9.84 -5.24
CA GLY A 112 -14.02 10.45 -4.16
C GLY A 112 -14.26 11.96 -4.08
N GLY A 113 -13.98 12.56 -2.93
CA GLY A 113 -14.13 14.00 -2.71
C GLY A 113 -12.90 14.60 -2.02
N TYR A 114 -12.52 15.81 -2.42
CA TYR A 114 -11.47 16.60 -1.76
C TYR A 114 -11.91 18.05 -1.57
N GLU A 115 -11.45 18.69 -0.50
CA GLU A 115 -11.36 20.15 -0.40
C GLU A 115 -10.05 20.65 -1.04
N ASP A 116 -9.95 21.94 -1.41
CA ASP A 116 -8.76 22.50 -2.07
C ASP A 116 -7.50 22.31 -1.20
N ARG A 117 -7.57 22.65 0.10
CA ARG A 117 -6.46 22.46 1.06
C ARG A 117 -6.06 21.00 1.21
N GLU A 118 -7.05 20.12 1.19
CA GLU A 118 -6.85 18.69 1.37
C GLU A 118 -6.19 18.09 0.13
N LEU A 119 -6.64 18.49 -1.06
CA LEU A 119 -6.01 18.11 -2.33
C LEU A 119 -4.57 18.61 -2.42
N ALA A 120 -4.33 19.88 -2.06
CA ALA A 120 -2.99 20.46 -2.01
C ALA A 120 -2.07 19.69 -1.04
N ASP A 121 -2.56 19.34 0.15
CA ASP A 121 -1.81 18.56 1.11
C ASP A 121 -1.51 17.15 0.60
N VAL A 122 -2.52 16.43 0.12
CA VAL A 122 -2.41 15.06 -0.40
C VAL A 122 -1.43 14.97 -1.55
N THR A 123 -1.41 16.00 -2.39
CA THR A 123 -0.54 16.06 -3.55
C THR A 123 0.83 16.63 -3.24
N ARG A 124 1.12 17.11 -2.02
CA ARG A 124 2.45 17.67 -1.64
C ARG A 124 3.50 16.61 -1.38
N ALA A 125 3.10 15.41 -0.95
CA ALA A 125 4.03 14.38 -0.48
C ALA A 125 3.39 12.99 -0.55
N THR A 126 4.24 11.97 -0.62
CA THR A 126 3.82 10.56 -0.55
C THR A 126 3.52 10.17 0.90
N VAL A 127 3.04 8.94 1.12
CA VAL A 127 2.90 8.40 2.49
C VAL A 127 4.23 8.37 3.26
N PHE A 128 5.37 8.27 2.57
CA PHE A 128 6.68 8.21 3.21
C PHE A 128 7.27 9.60 3.44
N THR A 129 7.00 10.58 2.56
CA THR A 129 7.61 11.91 2.61
C THR A 129 6.78 13.00 3.30
N HIS A 130 5.58 12.66 3.78
CA HIS A 130 4.62 13.63 4.34
C HIS A 130 5.17 14.41 5.55
N ASP A 131 5.29 15.73 5.53
CA ASP A 131 5.73 16.51 6.71
C ASP A 131 7.11 16.09 7.28
N LEU A 132 7.99 15.48 6.46
CA LEU A 132 9.41 15.29 6.82
C LEU A 132 10.24 16.57 6.64
N ASP A 133 9.77 17.49 5.79
CA ASP A 133 10.43 18.75 5.43
C ASP A 133 10.25 19.85 6.50
N LYS A 134 9.41 19.62 7.51
CA LYS A 134 9.18 20.56 8.60
C LYS A 134 10.15 20.25 9.73
N ALA A 135 10.90 21.26 10.20
CA ALA A 135 11.75 21.16 11.39
C ALA A 135 10.96 20.88 12.69
N ARG A 136 9.63 20.95 12.65
CA ARG A 136 8.72 20.63 13.78
C ARG A 136 8.28 19.17 13.74
N ALA A 137 7.65 18.71 14.83
CA ALA A 137 7.10 17.36 14.95
C ALA A 137 6.29 16.96 13.71
N THR A 138 6.72 15.87 13.09
CA THR A 138 6.07 15.24 11.96
C THR A 138 4.62 14.88 12.32
N ARG A 139 3.66 15.24 11.46
CA ARG A 139 2.24 14.92 11.68
C ARG A 139 1.96 13.46 11.32
N ALA A 140 1.16 12.80 12.15
CA ALA A 140 0.61 11.48 11.86
C ALA A 140 -0.34 11.53 10.65
N LEU A 141 -0.28 10.50 9.81
CA LEU A 141 -1.15 10.30 8.67
C LEU A 141 -2.35 9.43 9.01
N TYR A 142 -2.20 8.45 9.90
CA TYR A 142 -3.21 7.40 10.04
C TYR A 142 -3.91 7.38 11.40
N ALA A 143 -3.26 7.94 12.42
CA ALA A 143 -3.79 8.10 13.78
C ALA A 143 -4.10 9.57 14.10
N GLY A 144 -4.83 9.81 15.21
CA GLY A 144 -5.15 11.15 15.70
C GLY A 144 -6.51 11.71 15.29
N SER A 145 -6.71 13.01 15.51
CA SER A 145 -7.97 13.74 15.31
C SER A 145 -8.32 13.98 13.84
N ASP A 146 -7.32 13.95 12.96
CA ASP A 146 -7.46 14.12 11.50
C ASP A 146 -6.73 13.01 10.72
N PRO A 147 -7.14 11.74 10.86
CA PRO A 147 -6.51 10.64 10.15
C PRO A 147 -6.92 10.64 8.67
N LEU A 148 -6.07 10.16 7.77
CA LEU A 148 -6.40 9.93 6.36
C LEU A 148 -7.59 8.97 6.25
N ARG A 149 -8.79 9.49 5.99
CA ARG A 149 -10.04 8.70 5.98
C ARG A 149 -10.37 8.08 4.62
N ASP A 150 -9.99 8.69 3.49
CA ASP A 150 -10.20 8.16 2.12
C ASP A 150 -9.07 8.56 1.11
N HIS A 151 -8.11 9.39 1.57
CA HIS A 151 -7.01 9.96 0.75
C HIS A 151 -5.81 9.02 0.59
N LEU A 152 -5.91 7.81 1.15
CA LEU A 152 -4.93 6.75 1.02
C LEU A 152 -4.65 6.42 -0.44
N THR A 153 -5.67 6.52 -1.31
CA THR A 153 -5.48 6.23 -2.72
C THR A 153 -4.52 7.21 -3.38
N ALA A 154 -4.61 8.52 -3.11
CA ALA A 154 -3.74 9.48 -3.78
C ALA A 154 -2.33 9.54 -3.17
N ARG A 155 -2.15 9.39 -1.84
CA ARG A 155 -0.80 9.35 -1.25
C ARG A 155 -0.07 8.01 -1.41
N ALA A 156 -0.80 6.89 -1.36
CA ALA A 156 -0.23 5.54 -1.53
C ALA A 156 -0.24 5.07 -3.00
N LYS A 157 -0.84 5.87 -3.90
CA LYS A 157 -0.72 5.76 -5.35
C LYS A 157 -0.60 7.18 -5.93
N PRO A 158 0.57 7.82 -5.73
CA PRO A 158 0.79 9.19 -6.18
C PRO A 158 0.70 9.33 -7.69
N GLY A 159 0.73 8.23 -8.45
CA GLY A 159 0.64 8.28 -9.89
C GLY A 159 1.93 8.78 -10.53
N ILE A 160 2.08 8.44 -11.80
CA ILE A 160 3.32 8.64 -12.57
C ILE A 160 2.95 9.32 -13.89
N PRO A 161 3.63 10.40 -14.29
CA PRO A 161 4.81 11.02 -13.64
C PRO A 161 4.49 11.96 -12.47
N ALA A 162 3.21 12.32 -12.28
CA ALA A 162 2.79 13.25 -11.25
C ALA A 162 1.40 12.91 -10.68
N PRO A 163 1.11 13.34 -9.44
CA PRO A 163 -0.23 13.28 -8.85
C PRO A 163 -1.30 13.84 -9.77
N MET A 164 -2.36 13.05 -9.98
CA MET A 164 -3.55 13.46 -10.73
C MET A 164 -3.27 13.82 -12.20
N SER A 165 -2.11 13.46 -12.73
CA SER A 165 -1.77 13.68 -14.14
C SER A 165 -2.71 12.93 -15.08
N ASP A 166 -3.37 11.86 -14.60
CA ASP A 166 -4.39 11.13 -15.34
C ASP A 166 -5.79 11.75 -15.23
N TRP A 167 -6.00 12.81 -14.44
CA TRP A 167 -7.32 13.39 -14.23
C TRP A 167 -7.74 14.27 -15.41
N ARG A 168 -8.97 14.11 -15.87
CA ARG A 168 -9.59 14.93 -16.90
C ARG A 168 -10.72 15.75 -16.30
N LEU A 169 -10.62 17.07 -16.38
CA LEU A 169 -11.69 17.97 -15.96
C LEU A 169 -12.95 17.71 -16.80
N LEU A 170 -14.08 17.46 -16.13
CA LEU A 170 -15.38 17.25 -16.75
C LEU A 170 -16.29 18.47 -16.62
N ALA A 171 -16.23 19.17 -15.48
CA ALA A 171 -17.04 20.35 -15.21
C ALA A 171 -16.46 21.19 -14.06
N GLY A 172 -16.75 22.49 -14.06
CA GLY A 172 -16.28 23.45 -13.05
C GLY A 172 -14.92 24.06 -13.38
N PRO A 173 -14.37 24.90 -12.49
CA PRO A 173 -13.03 25.49 -12.68
C PRO A 173 -11.92 24.44 -12.51
N GLU A 174 -10.75 24.68 -13.09
CA GLU A 174 -9.55 23.91 -12.76
C GLU A 174 -9.14 24.21 -11.31
N ARG A 175 -8.99 23.15 -10.52
CA ARG A 175 -8.69 23.18 -9.08
C ARG A 175 -7.54 22.26 -8.70
N ARG A 176 -7.00 21.48 -9.66
CA ARG A 176 -5.83 20.66 -9.37
C ARG A 176 -4.65 21.59 -9.07
N PRO A 177 -3.95 21.37 -7.95
CA PRO A 177 -2.68 22.05 -7.69
C PRO A 177 -1.72 21.88 -8.87
N VAL A 178 -1.13 22.98 -9.32
CA VAL A 178 0.02 22.91 -10.24
C VAL A 178 1.19 22.36 -9.43
N ARG A 179 1.64 21.15 -9.77
CA ARG A 179 2.82 20.54 -9.13
C ARG A 179 3.85 20.17 -10.17
N HIS A 180 5.09 20.60 -9.93
CA HIS A 180 6.24 20.15 -10.69
C HIS A 180 6.66 18.76 -10.21
N PRO A 181 7.07 17.85 -11.12
CA PRO A 181 7.68 16.58 -10.73
C PRO A 181 8.85 16.85 -9.78
N ARG A 182 8.91 16.13 -8.67
CA ARG A 182 10.09 16.12 -7.80
C ARG A 182 10.94 14.92 -8.20
N PRO A 183 12.16 15.11 -8.74
CA PRO A 183 13.04 14.00 -9.09
C PRO A 183 13.24 13.05 -7.89
N ASP A 184 13.42 13.60 -6.70
CA ASP A 184 13.71 12.86 -5.47
C ASP A 184 12.53 11.97 -4.99
N ASP A 185 11.29 12.29 -5.38
CA ASP A 185 10.10 11.47 -5.03
C ASP A 185 9.85 10.36 -6.08
N ALA A 186 10.58 10.34 -7.20
CA ALA A 186 10.23 9.51 -8.35
C ALA A 186 10.26 8.01 -8.03
N TRP A 187 11.29 7.55 -7.34
CA TRP A 187 11.48 6.16 -6.95
C TRP A 187 10.41 5.69 -5.97
N ILE A 188 10.05 6.54 -5.02
CA ILE A 188 8.98 6.25 -4.07
C ILE A 188 7.64 6.17 -4.80
N ALA A 189 7.35 7.11 -5.70
CA ALA A 189 6.12 7.10 -6.47
C ALA A 189 6.02 5.85 -7.36
N ALA A 190 7.11 5.49 -8.04
CA ALA A 190 7.24 4.25 -8.80
C ALA A 190 6.94 3.01 -7.96
N TRP A 191 7.59 2.92 -6.80
CA TRP A 191 7.42 1.79 -5.89
C TRP A 191 6.00 1.70 -5.34
N LEU A 192 5.40 2.82 -4.93
CA LEU A 192 4.03 2.87 -4.41
C LEU A 192 2.99 2.48 -5.48
N ASP A 193 3.17 2.90 -6.73
CA ASP A 193 2.33 2.44 -7.83
C ASP A 193 2.47 0.92 -8.01
N LEU A 194 3.68 0.37 -7.90
CA LEU A 194 3.92 -1.08 -7.99
C LEU A 194 3.25 -1.86 -6.85
N GLN A 195 3.31 -1.36 -5.61
CA GLN A 195 2.56 -1.91 -4.46
C GLN A 195 1.06 -2.05 -4.79
N CYS A 196 0.50 -1.00 -5.41
CA CYS A 196 -0.91 -0.99 -5.80
C CYS A 196 -1.24 -2.09 -6.80
N TRP A 197 -0.39 -2.32 -7.80
CA TRP A 197 -0.60 -3.35 -8.82
C TRP A 197 -0.44 -4.77 -8.28
N TRP A 198 0.50 -5.01 -7.36
CA TRP A 198 0.61 -6.30 -6.67
C TRP A 198 -0.62 -6.64 -5.85
N ARG A 199 -1.22 -5.66 -5.17
CA ARG A 199 -2.49 -5.88 -4.47
C ARG A 199 -3.60 -6.35 -5.43
N TYR A 200 -3.68 -5.76 -6.63
CA TYR A 200 -4.62 -6.23 -7.63
C TYR A 200 -4.25 -7.62 -8.18
N ALA A 201 -2.97 -7.94 -8.31
CA ALA A 201 -2.51 -9.28 -8.71
C ALA A 201 -2.99 -10.35 -7.72
N PHE A 202 -2.83 -10.15 -6.40
CA PHE A 202 -3.35 -11.10 -5.40
C PHE A 202 -4.88 -11.24 -5.46
N TRP A 203 -5.58 -10.15 -5.75
CA TRP A 203 -7.02 -10.22 -5.93
C TRP A 203 -7.41 -11.01 -7.18
N ALA A 204 -6.63 -10.90 -8.26
CA ALA A 204 -6.82 -11.67 -9.47
C ALA A 204 -6.72 -13.19 -9.21
N THR A 205 -5.78 -13.62 -8.36
CA THR A 205 -5.57 -15.04 -8.05
C THR A 205 -6.75 -15.67 -7.29
N CYS A 206 -7.51 -14.89 -6.52
CA CYS A 206 -8.72 -15.39 -5.85
C CYS A 206 -9.88 -15.76 -6.82
N GLY A 207 -9.83 -15.30 -8.07
CA GLY A 207 -10.92 -15.45 -9.02
C GLY A 207 -10.44 -15.39 -10.46
N PRO A 208 -9.55 -16.31 -10.90
CA PRO A 208 -8.81 -16.19 -12.15
C PRO A 208 -9.71 -16.23 -13.40
N THR A 209 -10.91 -16.79 -13.27
CA THR A 209 -11.89 -16.91 -14.36
C THR A 209 -12.85 -15.72 -14.47
N GLU A 210 -12.70 -14.70 -13.61
CA GLU A 210 -13.56 -13.53 -13.70
C GLU A 210 -13.29 -12.73 -14.98
N PRO A 211 -14.33 -12.22 -15.68
CA PRO A 211 -14.16 -11.57 -17.00
C PRO A 211 -13.19 -10.38 -17.03
N HIS A 212 -12.98 -9.72 -15.89
CA HIS A 212 -12.10 -8.57 -15.78
C HIS A 212 -10.63 -8.92 -15.59
N VAL A 213 -10.32 -10.18 -15.26
CA VAL A 213 -8.97 -10.63 -14.92
C VAL A 213 -8.06 -10.60 -16.14
N ALA A 214 -8.56 -10.90 -17.34
CA ALA A 214 -7.78 -10.76 -18.56
C ALA A 214 -7.33 -9.33 -18.80
N TYR A 215 -8.21 -8.36 -18.58
CA TYR A 215 -7.85 -6.94 -18.67
C TYR A 215 -6.90 -6.52 -17.56
N LEU A 216 -7.11 -7.02 -16.34
CA LEU A 216 -6.18 -6.80 -15.24
C LEU A 216 -4.80 -7.37 -15.57
N GLY A 217 -4.70 -8.55 -16.16
CA GLY A 217 -3.45 -9.15 -16.64
C GLY A 217 -2.69 -8.24 -17.62
N VAL A 218 -3.40 -7.54 -18.52
CA VAL A 218 -2.79 -6.50 -19.36
C VAL A 218 -2.22 -5.36 -18.50
N LYS A 219 -2.95 -4.90 -17.47
CA LYS A 219 -2.46 -3.84 -16.56
C LYS A 219 -1.24 -4.27 -15.76
N LEU A 220 -1.18 -5.53 -15.31
CA LEU A 220 -0.05 -6.08 -14.55
C LEU A 220 1.27 -6.06 -15.35
N VAL A 221 1.20 -5.96 -16.69
CA VAL A 221 2.38 -5.77 -17.54
C VAL A 221 2.54 -4.30 -17.93
N ALA A 222 1.47 -3.66 -18.39
CA ALA A 222 1.55 -2.29 -18.94
C ALA A 222 1.99 -1.25 -17.91
N GLU A 223 1.62 -1.41 -16.65
CA GLU A 223 1.88 -0.39 -15.62
C GLU A 223 3.32 -0.45 -15.08
N PRO A 224 3.91 -1.62 -14.77
CA PRO A 224 5.34 -1.70 -14.52
C PRO A 224 6.20 -1.27 -15.72
N VAL A 225 5.79 -1.58 -16.96
CA VAL A 225 6.46 -1.04 -18.16
C VAL A 225 6.41 0.48 -18.17
N ARG A 226 5.26 1.09 -17.86
CA ARG A 226 5.12 2.54 -17.76
C ARG A 226 6.00 3.15 -16.67
N ILE A 227 6.15 2.45 -15.53
CA ILE A 227 7.10 2.82 -14.47
C ILE A 227 8.53 2.82 -15.02
N LEU A 228 8.96 1.74 -15.67
CA LEU A 228 10.32 1.62 -16.22
C LEU A 228 10.61 2.66 -17.30
N LEU A 229 9.67 2.91 -18.20
CA LEU A 229 9.80 3.95 -19.23
C LEU A 229 10.00 5.33 -18.62
N TRP A 230 9.30 5.61 -17.52
CA TRP A 230 9.48 6.87 -16.80
C TRP A 230 10.82 6.93 -16.07
N LEU A 231 11.20 5.89 -15.32
CA LEU A 231 12.45 5.87 -14.55
C LEU A 231 13.69 5.91 -15.45
N ARG A 232 13.72 5.13 -16.53
CA ARG A 232 14.88 4.99 -17.43
C ARG A 232 14.97 6.10 -18.48
N HIS A 233 13.84 6.62 -18.95
CA HIS A 233 13.79 7.47 -20.13
C HIS A 233 13.03 8.78 -19.92
N GLY A 234 12.47 9.03 -18.74
CA GLY A 234 11.67 10.23 -18.47
C GLY A 234 10.33 10.27 -19.23
N GLU A 235 9.92 9.17 -19.86
CA GLU A 235 8.76 9.12 -20.75
C GLU A 235 7.43 9.25 -19.97
N GLN A 236 6.61 10.22 -20.36
CA GLN A 236 5.34 10.53 -19.69
C GLN A 236 4.16 9.98 -20.50
N ILE A 237 3.93 8.68 -20.37
CA ILE A 237 2.89 8.00 -21.13
C ILE A 237 1.64 7.81 -20.27
N HIS A 238 0.48 8.24 -20.76
CA HIS A 238 -0.79 8.04 -20.07
C HIS A 238 -1.55 6.78 -20.55
N SER A 239 -1.33 6.38 -21.80
CA SER A 239 -2.01 5.25 -22.43
C SER A 239 -1.26 3.94 -22.21
N ARG A 240 -1.95 2.93 -21.67
CA ARG A 240 -1.37 1.58 -21.50
C ARG A 240 -0.93 0.96 -22.81
N ARG A 241 -1.69 1.21 -23.90
CA ARG A 241 -1.35 0.68 -25.22
C ARG A 241 -0.05 1.28 -25.72
N ASP A 242 0.13 2.59 -25.54
CA ASP A 242 1.33 3.29 -26.00
C ASP A 242 2.53 2.94 -25.12
N ALA A 243 2.31 2.72 -23.82
CA ALA A 243 3.35 2.21 -22.92
C ALA A 243 3.82 0.81 -23.34
N LEU A 244 2.91 -0.11 -23.66
CA LEU A 244 3.29 -1.44 -24.17
C LEU A 244 4.03 -1.34 -25.52
N LYS A 245 3.54 -0.53 -26.46
CA LYS A 245 4.20 -0.34 -27.77
C LYS A 245 5.60 0.25 -27.64
N LEU A 246 5.78 1.27 -26.79
CA LEU A 246 7.09 1.85 -26.55
C LEU A 246 7.99 0.87 -25.78
N GLY A 247 7.42 0.13 -24.83
CA GLY A 247 8.09 -0.90 -24.04
C GLY A 247 8.73 -2.00 -24.89
N LEU A 248 8.14 -2.39 -26.03
CA LEU A 248 8.78 -3.34 -26.95
C LEU A 248 10.16 -2.87 -27.45
N ARG A 249 10.39 -1.54 -27.50
CA ARG A 249 11.66 -0.96 -27.94
C ARG A 249 12.60 -0.68 -26.79
N LEU A 250 12.07 -0.17 -25.67
CA LEU A 250 12.85 0.39 -24.57
C LEU A 250 12.93 -0.51 -23.32
N VAL A 251 12.16 -1.60 -23.29
CA VAL A 251 12.20 -2.65 -22.25
C VAL A 251 12.27 -4.02 -22.94
N PRO A 252 13.33 -4.28 -23.74
CA PRO A 252 13.44 -5.50 -24.52
C PRO A 252 13.52 -6.77 -23.67
N GLU A 253 13.92 -6.66 -22.39
CA GLU A 253 14.01 -7.78 -21.45
C GLU A 253 12.67 -8.52 -21.26
N GLU A 254 11.55 -7.83 -21.49
CA GLU A 254 10.19 -8.37 -21.34
C GLU A 254 9.37 -8.28 -22.64
N ALA A 255 10.03 -8.23 -23.81
CA ALA A 255 9.36 -8.08 -25.10
C ALA A 255 8.27 -9.13 -25.35
N ASP A 256 8.50 -10.39 -24.98
CA ASP A 256 7.52 -11.47 -25.13
C ASP A 256 6.28 -11.26 -24.26
N SER A 257 6.48 -10.90 -22.99
CA SER A 257 5.41 -10.58 -22.04
C SER A 257 4.59 -9.38 -22.52
N ILE A 258 5.27 -8.35 -23.03
CA ILE A 258 4.65 -7.14 -23.59
C ILE A 258 3.84 -7.47 -24.83
N GLN A 259 4.40 -8.22 -25.78
CA GLN A 259 3.71 -8.65 -26.99
C GLN A 259 2.48 -9.52 -26.65
N ALA A 260 2.60 -10.41 -25.67
CA ALA A 260 1.48 -11.21 -25.18
C ALA A 260 0.38 -10.33 -24.57
N ALA A 261 0.74 -9.32 -23.76
CA ALA A 261 -0.21 -8.36 -23.21
C ALA A 261 -0.92 -7.53 -24.29
N ILE A 262 -0.21 -7.11 -25.34
CA ILE A 262 -0.80 -6.44 -26.51
C ILE A 262 -1.83 -7.36 -27.18
N ARG A 263 -1.46 -8.62 -27.48
CA ARG A 263 -2.38 -9.60 -28.08
C ARG A 263 -3.60 -9.87 -27.21
N THR A 264 -3.44 -9.96 -25.89
CA THR A 264 -4.57 -10.07 -24.95
C THR A 264 -5.45 -8.82 -25.02
N SER A 265 -4.85 -7.62 -25.02
CA SER A 265 -5.58 -6.35 -25.08
C SER A 265 -6.41 -6.19 -26.35
N GLU A 266 -5.92 -6.68 -27.48
CA GLU A 266 -6.59 -6.62 -28.78
C GLU A 266 -7.74 -7.64 -28.93
N ARG A 267 -7.87 -8.56 -27.97
CA ARG A 267 -8.88 -9.61 -27.97
C ARG A 267 -9.87 -9.52 -26.81
N LEU A 268 -9.81 -8.46 -25.98
CA LEU A 268 -10.59 -8.35 -24.74
C LEU A 268 -12.10 -8.51 -24.97
N GLU A 269 -12.61 -8.05 -26.10
CA GLU A 269 -14.01 -8.21 -26.52
C GLU A 269 -14.45 -9.68 -26.62
N ARG A 270 -13.51 -10.59 -26.88
CA ARG A 270 -13.73 -12.04 -26.94
C ARG A 270 -13.56 -12.72 -25.59
N SER A 271 -13.28 -11.97 -24.52
CA SER A 271 -13.01 -12.49 -23.17
C SER A 271 -11.92 -13.57 -23.18
N PRO A 272 -10.68 -13.23 -23.59
CA PRO A 272 -9.60 -14.20 -23.69
C PRO A 272 -9.23 -14.71 -22.28
N GLU A 273 -8.57 -15.85 -22.21
CA GLU A 273 -7.97 -16.30 -20.96
C GLU A 273 -6.92 -15.29 -20.48
N ALA A 274 -6.83 -15.13 -19.17
CA ALA A 274 -5.96 -14.12 -18.58
C ALA A 274 -4.47 -14.48 -18.64
N GLN A 275 -4.13 -15.76 -18.79
CA GLN A 275 -2.76 -16.27 -18.68
C GLN A 275 -2.11 -15.77 -17.39
N LEU A 276 -2.83 -15.93 -16.27
CA LEU A 276 -2.48 -15.28 -15.01
C LEU A 276 -1.10 -15.70 -14.49
N PRO A 277 -0.69 -16.99 -14.54
CA PRO A 277 0.66 -17.38 -14.15
C PRO A 277 1.74 -16.61 -14.93
N GLU A 278 1.59 -16.49 -16.26
CA GLU A 278 2.53 -15.79 -17.12
C GLU A 278 2.54 -14.28 -16.85
N ARG A 279 1.37 -13.67 -16.60
CA ARG A 279 1.26 -12.24 -16.28
C ARG A 279 1.82 -11.90 -14.91
N ILE A 280 1.66 -12.77 -13.91
CA ILE A 280 2.29 -12.59 -12.59
C ILE A 280 3.80 -12.82 -12.71
N GLY A 281 4.25 -13.81 -13.48
CA GLY A 281 5.69 -14.01 -13.74
C GLY A 281 6.34 -12.80 -14.41
N ALA A 282 5.66 -12.18 -15.38
CA ALA A 282 6.10 -10.91 -15.95
C ALA A 282 6.11 -9.78 -14.91
N LEU A 283 5.08 -9.68 -14.05
CA LEU A 283 5.04 -8.69 -12.97
C LEU A 283 6.20 -8.86 -11.98
N VAL A 284 6.58 -10.09 -11.61
CA VAL A 284 7.75 -10.36 -10.78
C VAL A 284 9.01 -9.81 -11.44
N ARG A 285 9.29 -10.19 -12.69
CA ARG A 285 10.52 -9.76 -13.38
C ARG A 285 10.55 -8.25 -13.62
N LEU A 286 9.44 -7.64 -14.03
CA LEU A 286 9.32 -6.19 -14.15
C LEU A 286 9.51 -5.48 -12.80
N SER A 287 9.00 -6.06 -11.71
CA SER A 287 9.23 -5.53 -10.36
C SER A 287 10.71 -5.57 -9.98
N SER A 288 11.39 -6.67 -10.33
CA SER A 288 12.84 -6.80 -10.14
C SER A 288 13.63 -5.77 -10.93
N LEU A 289 13.24 -5.47 -12.17
CA LEU A 289 13.85 -4.40 -12.97
C LEU A 289 13.64 -3.03 -12.31
N VAL A 290 12.42 -2.72 -11.86
CA VAL A 290 12.13 -1.47 -11.13
C VAL A 290 12.97 -1.37 -9.85
N ALA A 291 13.06 -2.47 -9.08
CA ALA A 291 13.90 -2.52 -7.90
C ALA A 291 15.40 -2.28 -8.22
N ASN A 292 15.89 -2.77 -9.36
CA ASN A 292 17.26 -2.50 -9.80
C ASN A 292 17.48 -1.03 -10.16
N GLU A 293 16.55 -0.38 -10.87
CA GLU A 293 16.65 1.07 -11.16
C GLU A 293 16.70 1.88 -9.86
N ILE A 294 15.86 1.51 -8.89
CA ILE A 294 15.85 2.12 -7.56
C ILE A 294 17.17 1.89 -6.82
N ALA A 295 17.70 0.66 -6.86
CA ALA A 295 18.96 0.31 -6.22
C ALA A 295 20.14 1.08 -6.81
N GLN A 296 20.20 1.21 -8.15
CA GLN A 296 21.24 1.99 -8.83
C GLN A 296 21.17 3.46 -8.44
N ALA A 297 19.98 4.07 -8.45
CA ALA A 297 19.80 5.44 -7.98
C ALA A 297 20.22 5.61 -6.52
N ALA A 298 19.93 4.63 -5.65
CA ALA A 298 20.29 4.68 -4.24
C ALA A 298 21.80 4.72 -3.98
N LEU A 299 22.63 4.21 -4.89
CA LEU A 299 24.09 4.24 -4.75
C LEU A 299 24.64 5.68 -4.66
N GLU A 300 23.96 6.65 -5.30
CA GLU A 300 24.36 8.06 -5.30
C GLU A 300 24.05 8.77 -3.97
N HIS A 301 23.12 8.21 -3.19
CA HIS A 301 22.68 8.81 -1.93
C HIS A 301 23.49 8.35 -0.72
N GLY A 302 24.20 7.22 -0.82
CA GLY A 302 24.89 6.62 0.31
C GLY A 302 23.94 5.86 1.24
N THR A 303 24.50 5.31 2.32
CA THR A 303 23.75 4.45 3.26
C THR A 303 24.11 4.73 4.72
N THR A 304 23.12 4.55 5.59
CA THR A 304 23.32 4.43 7.04
C THR A 304 23.28 2.97 7.43
N SER A 305 24.37 2.48 8.04
CA SER A 305 24.40 1.15 8.65
C SER A 305 23.68 1.16 9.99
N VAL A 306 22.69 0.28 10.13
CA VAL A 306 21.88 0.12 11.34
C VAL A 306 22.10 -1.27 11.92
N SER A 307 22.60 -1.34 13.15
CA SER A 307 22.82 -2.61 13.81
C SER A 307 21.51 -3.22 14.30
N LEU A 308 21.33 -4.53 14.05
CA LEU A 308 20.12 -5.27 14.31
C LEU A 308 20.28 -6.09 15.59
N SER A 309 19.51 -5.75 16.63
CA SER A 309 19.49 -6.53 17.86
C SER A 309 18.29 -7.47 17.90
N ASN A 310 18.58 -8.75 18.02
CA ASN A 310 17.58 -9.81 18.18
C ASN A 310 17.99 -10.67 19.39
N HIS A 311 17.06 -10.90 20.31
CA HIS A 311 17.20 -11.97 21.29
C HIS A 311 16.58 -13.20 20.64
N ALA A 312 17.37 -14.25 20.46
CA ALA A 312 16.91 -15.54 19.93
C ALA A 312 15.96 -16.26 20.92
N ASP A 313 14.93 -15.56 21.38
CA ASP A 313 13.83 -16.14 22.10
C ASP A 313 13.13 -17.12 21.14
N THR A 314 12.82 -18.29 21.67
CA THR A 314 12.23 -19.39 20.93
C THR A 314 10.98 -18.94 20.19
N SER A 315 10.92 -19.26 18.90
CA SER A 315 9.72 -19.03 18.08
C SER A 315 8.50 -19.61 18.80
N PRO A 316 7.41 -18.84 18.97
CA PRO A 316 6.27 -19.32 19.74
C PRO A 316 5.69 -20.61 19.13
N PRO A 317 5.19 -21.57 19.95
CA PRO A 317 4.71 -22.86 19.46
C PRO A 317 3.64 -22.75 18.36
N ALA A 318 2.74 -21.75 18.47
CA ALA A 318 1.71 -21.46 17.48
C ALA A 318 2.31 -21.06 16.12
N LEU A 319 3.45 -20.36 16.12
CA LEU A 319 4.17 -19.99 14.91
C LEU A 319 4.89 -21.19 14.29
N ALA A 320 5.45 -22.08 15.11
CA ALA A 320 6.05 -23.32 14.64
C ALA A 320 5.01 -24.25 13.98
N GLU A 321 3.80 -24.34 14.54
CA GLU A 321 2.69 -25.07 13.91
C GLU A 321 2.28 -24.42 12.58
N HIS A 322 2.20 -23.10 12.56
CA HIS A 322 1.85 -22.35 11.35
C HIS A 322 2.88 -22.54 10.24
N ALA A 323 4.17 -22.44 10.57
CA ALA A 323 5.27 -22.77 9.68
C ALA A 323 5.18 -24.22 9.19
N ARG A 324 4.92 -25.21 10.07
CA ARG A 324 4.72 -26.61 9.63
C ARG A 324 3.55 -26.77 8.67
N HIS A 325 2.45 -26.04 8.86
CA HIS A 325 1.32 -26.08 7.94
C HIS A 325 1.70 -25.54 6.56
N LEU A 326 2.34 -24.38 6.51
CA LEU A 326 2.85 -23.79 5.28
C LEU A 326 3.92 -24.64 4.60
N GLY A 327 4.79 -25.28 5.37
CA GLY A 327 5.87 -26.13 4.86
C GLY A 327 5.33 -27.38 4.18
N ARG A 328 4.19 -27.91 4.66
CA ARG A 328 3.46 -28.99 3.98
C ARG A 328 2.85 -28.55 2.65
N ILE A 329 2.39 -27.30 2.54
CA ILE A 329 1.86 -26.74 1.29
C ILE A 329 2.99 -26.53 0.29
N ALA A 330 4.12 -26.00 0.75
CA ALA A 330 5.27 -25.66 -0.08
C ALA A 330 6.18 -26.85 -0.40
N GLY A 331 6.12 -27.93 0.39
CA GLY A 331 7.09 -29.04 0.33
C GLY A 331 8.52 -28.63 0.70
N GLN A 332 8.70 -27.51 1.42
CA GLN A 332 9.98 -26.80 1.58
C GLN A 332 10.17 -26.31 3.02
N ALA A 333 11.42 -25.96 3.35
CA ALA A 333 11.77 -25.29 4.60
C ALA A 333 11.18 -23.87 4.65
N ILE A 334 10.88 -23.40 5.86
CA ILE A 334 10.38 -22.05 6.11
C ILE A 334 11.33 -21.36 7.07
N ASP A 335 11.87 -20.23 6.63
CA ASP A 335 12.64 -19.37 7.51
C ASP A 335 11.70 -18.52 8.33
N VAL A 336 11.99 -18.42 9.62
CA VAL A 336 11.24 -17.59 10.55
C VAL A 336 12.12 -16.40 10.90
N LEU A 337 11.73 -15.22 10.42
CA LEU A 337 12.45 -13.98 10.70
C LEU A 337 11.60 -13.07 11.59
N PRO A 338 12.18 -12.34 12.55
CA PRO A 338 11.46 -11.24 13.17
C PRO A 338 11.07 -10.23 12.08
N VAL A 339 9.82 -9.78 12.07
CA VAL A 339 9.38 -8.76 11.09
C VAL A 339 9.91 -7.42 11.49
N ALA A 340 10.71 -6.90 10.58
CA ALA A 340 11.29 -5.60 10.64
C ALA A 340 10.73 -4.67 9.55
N ASP A 341 9.48 -4.90 9.12
CA ASP A 341 8.76 -3.97 8.24
C ASP A 341 8.49 -2.67 9.00
N TRP A 342 9.48 -1.78 8.97
CA TRP A 342 9.44 -0.48 9.61
C TRP A 342 8.42 0.45 8.93
N ARG A 343 8.13 0.23 7.64
CA ARG A 343 7.22 1.07 6.84
C ARG A 343 5.81 1.01 7.30
N ALA A 344 5.45 -0.09 7.95
CA ALA A 344 4.10 -0.33 8.32
C ALA A 344 3.85 -0.41 9.83
N ARG A 345 4.86 -0.01 10.61
CA ARG A 345 4.71 0.51 11.97
C ARG A 345 4.13 1.94 11.99
N THR A 346 4.02 2.54 10.80
CA THR A 346 3.37 3.84 10.58
C THR A 346 1.85 3.69 10.36
N VAL A 347 1.39 2.49 10.02
CA VAL A 347 0.01 2.16 9.64
C VAL A 347 -0.68 1.46 10.84
N PRO A 348 -1.65 2.09 11.53
CA PRO A 348 -2.41 1.50 12.62
C PRO A 348 -3.15 0.23 12.18
N GLY A 349 -3.13 -0.80 13.01
CA GLY A 349 -4.01 -1.98 12.85
C GLY A 349 -3.30 -3.33 12.90
N GLU A 350 -2.50 -3.57 13.94
CA GLU A 350 -1.71 -4.78 14.23
C GLU A 350 -0.29 -4.75 13.64
N PRO A 351 0.71 -4.30 14.42
CA PRO A 351 2.11 -4.50 14.08
C PRO A 351 2.40 -5.98 13.79
N VAL A 352 3.28 -6.21 12.85
CA VAL A 352 3.70 -7.55 12.47
C VAL A 352 5.10 -7.74 13.04
N GLU A 353 5.32 -8.86 13.73
CA GLU A 353 6.59 -9.17 14.41
C GLU A 353 7.23 -10.43 13.87
N THR A 354 6.57 -11.17 12.96
CA THR A 354 7.17 -12.38 12.40
C THR A 354 6.83 -12.62 10.94
N MET A 355 7.87 -12.97 10.17
CA MET A 355 7.82 -13.24 8.75
C MET A 355 8.16 -14.70 8.57
N LEU A 356 7.26 -15.40 7.89
CA LEU A 356 7.49 -16.74 7.40
C LEU A 356 7.90 -16.63 5.94
N VAL A 357 9.13 -17.02 5.65
CA VAL A 357 9.68 -16.96 4.30
C VAL A 357 9.55 -18.34 3.68
N LEU A 358 8.72 -18.43 2.65
CA LEU A 358 8.49 -19.65 1.87
C LEU A 358 9.58 -19.77 0.81
N GLN A 359 10.57 -20.63 1.05
CA GLN A 359 11.63 -20.88 0.09
C GLN A 359 11.21 -21.88 -0.99
N GLY A 360 11.84 -21.79 -2.16
CA GLY A 360 11.71 -22.77 -3.25
C GLY A 360 10.34 -22.88 -3.91
N VAL A 361 9.43 -21.94 -3.63
CA VAL A 361 8.13 -21.82 -4.33
C VAL A 361 8.14 -20.63 -5.27
N SER A 362 7.34 -20.71 -6.35
CA SER A 362 7.26 -19.62 -7.32
C SER A 362 6.27 -18.55 -6.90
N ALA A 363 6.72 -17.31 -6.77
CA ALA A 363 5.83 -16.15 -6.61
C ALA A 363 4.98 -15.85 -7.86
N SER A 364 5.18 -16.59 -8.96
CA SER A 364 4.37 -16.50 -10.18
C SER A 364 3.16 -17.42 -10.17
N ASP A 365 3.10 -18.38 -9.24
CA ASP A 365 2.04 -19.37 -9.15
C ASP A 365 0.82 -18.80 -8.40
N PRO A 366 -0.34 -18.63 -9.07
CA PRO A 366 -1.56 -18.14 -8.42
C PRO A 366 -2.00 -18.98 -7.21
N GLU A 367 -1.81 -20.30 -7.24
CA GLU A 367 -2.24 -21.20 -6.16
C GLU A 367 -1.38 -20.98 -4.91
N VAL A 368 -0.06 -20.87 -5.08
CA VAL A 368 0.88 -20.52 -3.99
C VAL A 368 0.51 -19.17 -3.38
N LEU A 369 0.23 -18.16 -4.21
CA LEU A 369 -0.15 -16.82 -3.72
C LEU A 369 -1.47 -16.84 -2.94
N VAL A 370 -2.48 -17.60 -3.40
CA VAL A 370 -3.75 -17.78 -2.67
C VAL A 370 -3.51 -18.52 -1.35
N ALA A 371 -2.75 -19.61 -1.38
CA ALA A 371 -2.45 -20.40 -0.18
C ALA A 371 -1.74 -19.53 0.86
N ALA A 372 -0.63 -18.89 0.49
CA ALA A 372 0.11 -17.97 1.36
C ALA A 372 -0.79 -16.86 1.91
N GLY A 373 -1.55 -16.16 1.04
CA GLY A 373 -2.45 -15.10 1.48
C GLY A 373 -3.61 -15.57 2.36
N SER A 374 -4.04 -16.83 2.25
CA SER A 374 -5.10 -17.41 3.07
C SER A 374 -4.65 -17.80 4.47
N THR A 375 -3.34 -18.05 4.64
CA THR A 375 -2.73 -18.38 5.92
C THR A 375 -2.44 -17.14 6.78
N GLU A 376 -2.65 -15.97 6.22
CA GLU A 376 -2.38 -14.68 6.83
C GLU A 376 -3.05 -14.52 8.22
N ARG A 377 -2.28 -14.06 9.22
CA ARG A 377 -2.77 -13.82 10.60
C ARG A 377 -2.34 -12.43 11.13
N PRO A 378 -3.00 -11.90 12.17
CA PRO A 378 -2.45 -10.84 13.01
C PRO A 378 -1.03 -11.16 13.46
N GLY A 379 -0.11 -10.19 13.40
CA GLY A 379 1.26 -10.35 13.87
C GLY A 379 2.21 -11.17 12.97
N VAL A 380 1.68 -11.91 11.98
CA VAL A 380 2.47 -12.81 11.11
C VAL A 380 2.27 -12.49 9.64
N VAL A 381 3.36 -12.27 8.89
CA VAL A 381 3.37 -12.15 7.43
C VAL A 381 4.04 -13.34 6.78
N VAL A 382 3.62 -13.60 5.56
CA VAL A 382 4.18 -14.64 4.71
C VAL A 382 4.83 -13.94 3.52
N ALA A 383 6.09 -14.28 3.26
CA ALA A 383 6.88 -13.71 2.17
C ALA A 383 7.39 -14.83 1.26
N ILE A 384 7.46 -14.53 -0.03
CA ILE A 384 7.98 -15.43 -1.06
C ILE A 384 9.13 -14.70 -1.76
N PRO A 385 10.38 -15.17 -1.61
CA PRO A 385 11.51 -14.62 -2.34
C PRO A 385 11.38 -14.84 -3.84
N ALA A 386 11.69 -13.80 -4.62
CA ALA A 386 11.68 -13.85 -6.07
C ALA A 386 12.79 -12.95 -6.64
N GLY A 387 14.03 -13.45 -6.62
CA GLY A 387 15.20 -12.66 -7.01
C GLY A 387 15.51 -11.58 -5.98
N ASN A 388 15.61 -10.32 -6.44
CA ASN A 388 15.86 -9.14 -5.61
C ASN A 388 14.59 -8.52 -4.98
N VAL A 389 13.45 -9.21 -5.06
CA VAL A 389 12.20 -8.78 -4.44
C VAL A 389 11.60 -9.85 -3.55
N LEU A 390 10.81 -9.43 -2.56
CA LEU A 390 9.96 -10.27 -1.73
C LEU A 390 8.51 -9.98 -2.06
N VAL A 391 7.73 -11.00 -2.39
CA VAL A 391 6.28 -10.88 -2.60
C VAL A 391 5.58 -11.27 -1.31
N LEU A 392 4.64 -10.44 -0.82
CA LEU A 392 3.92 -10.69 0.44
C LEU A 392 2.43 -10.81 0.14
N PRO A 393 1.93 -12.02 -0.16
CA PRO A 393 0.56 -12.24 -0.57
C PRO A 393 -0.44 -11.85 0.53
N THR A 394 -1.56 -11.26 0.13
CA THR A 394 -2.67 -10.94 1.04
C THR A 394 -4.01 -11.06 0.32
N LEU A 395 -5.02 -11.57 1.03
CA LEU A 395 -6.39 -11.66 0.54
C LEU A 395 -7.31 -10.60 1.16
N ASP A 396 -6.77 -9.66 1.94
CA ASP A 396 -7.52 -8.55 2.50
C ASP A 396 -8.03 -7.63 1.37
N ARG A 397 -9.28 -7.90 0.96
CA ARG A 397 -10.01 -7.19 -0.10
C ARG A 397 -10.97 -6.14 0.43
N ARG A 398 -11.41 -6.30 1.68
CA ARG A 398 -12.58 -5.59 2.22
C ARG A 398 -12.24 -4.56 3.28
N GLY A 399 -10.97 -4.42 3.66
CA GLY A 399 -10.61 -3.50 4.73
C GLY A 399 -11.36 -3.86 6.00
N GLN A 400 -11.41 -5.16 6.35
CA GLN A 400 -11.81 -5.53 7.70
C GLN A 400 -10.88 -4.85 8.72
N ARG A 401 -9.66 -4.54 8.29
CA ARG A 401 -8.75 -3.60 8.93
C ARG A 401 -8.97 -2.19 8.39
N ARG A 402 -8.75 -1.19 9.26
CA ARG A 402 -8.83 0.24 8.92
C ARG A 402 -7.98 0.63 7.71
N LEU A 403 -6.92 -0.13 7.43
CA LEU A 403 -6.02 0.02 6.30
C LEU A 403 -5.82 -1.35 5.64
N LEU A 404 -5.94 -1.41 4.31
CA LEU A 404 -5.73 -2.66 3.55
C LEU A 404 -4.30 -3.15 3.80
N ARG A 405 -4.11 -4.37 4.28
CA ARG A 405 -2.76 -4.87 4.59
C ARG A 405 -1.78 -4.80 3.42
N GLY A 406 -2.25 -5.10 2.21
CA GLY A 406 -1.41 -5.03 1.00
C GLY A 406 -1.02 -3.60 0.60
N MET A 407 -1.55 -2.58 1.27
CA MET A 407 -1.12 -1.21 1.07
C MET A 407 0.27 -1.03 1.70
N LEU A 408 1.26 -0.68 0.88
CA LEU A 408 2.67 -0.49 1.23
C LEU A 408 3.46 -1.78 1.54
N ARG A 409 2.82 -2.96 1.50
CA ARG A 409 3.47 -4.23 1.86
C ARG A 409 3.35 -5.34 0.83
N ALA A 410 2.71 -5.13 -0.31
CA ALA A 410 2.45 -6.20 -1.28
C ALA A 410 3.75 -6.75 -1.91
N ILE A 411 4.80 -5.93 -2.00
CA ILE A 411 6.13 -6.30 -2.47
C ILE A 411 7.22 -5.55 -1.68
N GLN A 412 8.42 -6.11 -1.53
CA GLN A 412 9.58 -5.41 -0.96
C GLN A 412 10.81 -5.64 -1.85
N CYS A 413 11.76 -4.72 -1.80
CA CYS A 413 13.13 -4.82 -2.31
C CYS A 413 14.09 -4.37 -1.21
N GLU A 414 15.40 -4.48 -1.40
CA GLU A 414 16.39 -4.14 -0.36
C GLU A 414 16.31 -2.67 0.08
N GLN A 415 16.16 -1.72 -0.84
CA GLN A 415 15.98 -0.29 -0.51
C GLN A 415 14.64 -0.05 0.20
N SER A 416 13.71 -0.99 -0.02
CA SER A 416 12.36 -0.93 0.47
C SER A 416 12.22 -1.51 1.90
N ASP A 417 12.99 -2.54 2.19
CA ASP A 417 12.97 -3.27 3.44
C ASP A 417 14.39 -3.80 3.74
N PRO A 418 15.34 -2.91 4.05
CA PRO A 418 16.75 -3.28 4.16
C PRO A 418 16.99 -4.29 5.28
N VAL A 419 16.12 -4.28 6.31
CA VAL A 419 16.26 -5.16 7.46
C VAL A 419 15.93 -6.60 7.10
N THR A 420 14.79 -6.86 6.46
CA THR A 420 14.42 -8.22 6.08
C THR A 420 15.42 -8.82 5.09
N PHE A 421 15.89 -8.04 4.10
CA PHE A 421 16.92 -8.51 3.16
C PHE A 421 18.25 -8.81 3.86
N SER A 422 18.66 -7.99 4.82
CA SER A 422 19.87 -8.23 5.60
C SER A 422 19.76 -9.48 6.46
N LEU A 423 18.61 -9.71 7.10
CA LEU A 423 18.35 -10.93 7.89
C LEU A 423 18.36 -12.19 7.01
N LEU A 424 17.78 -12.12 5.81
CA LEU A 424 17.83 -13.22 4.84
C LEU A 424 19.26 -13.54 4.40
N ALA A 425 20.12 -12.53 4.30
CA ALA A 425 21.53 -12.69 4.02
C ALA A 425 22.37 -13.15 5.23
N GLY A 426 21.76 -13.31 6.42
CA GLY A 426 22.46 -13.66 7.66
C GLY A 426 23.28 -12.51 8.26
N ASN A 427 23.05 -11.27 7.81
CA ASN A 427 23.75 -10.09 8.29
C ASN A 427 23.18 -9.62 9.63
N ARG A 428 24.03 -8.94 10.42
CA ARG A 428 23.65 -8.31 11.69
C ARG A 428 23.42 -6.82 11.59
N ASP A 429 23.71 -6.24 10.43
CA ASP A 429 23.50 -4.83 10.15
C ASP A 429 22.66 -4.70 8.88
N ALA A 430 21.82 -3.67 8.83
CA ALA A 430 21.03 -3.32 7.65
C ALA A 430 21.46 -1.97 7.09
N LEU A 431 21.59 -1.90 5.77
CA LEU A 431 21.99 -0.68 5.06
C LEU A 431 20.75 0.08 4.61
N PHE A 432 20.40 1.15 5.31
CA PHE A 432 19.31 2.03 4.91
C PHE A 432 19.82 3.05 3.88
N PRO A 433 19.15 3.22 2.74
CA PRO A 433 19.55 4.23 1.76
C PRO A 433 19.24 5.64 2.27
N GLU A 434 20.10 6.61 2.04
CA GLU A 434 19.84 8.03 2.37
C GLU A 434 18.93 8.72 1.34
N ILE A 435 17.84 8.03 0.98
CA ILE A 435 16.78 8.55 0.11
C ILE A 435 15.68 9.15 1.00
N PRO A 436 15.21 10.37 0.72
CA PRO A 436 14.09 10.97 1.46
C PRO A 436 12.89 10.04 1.53
N GLY A 437 12.37 9.79 2.74
CA GLY A 437 11.26 8.87 3.00
C GLY A 437 11.65 7.41 3.18
N TRP A 438 12.87 6.99 2.78
CA TRP A 438 13.40 5.63 2.95
C TRP A 438 14.64 5.53 3.84
N SER A 439 15.26 6.67 4.18
CA SER A 439 16.34 6.74 5.16
C SER A 439 15.91 6.21 6.53
N ALA A 440 16.88 5.71 7.30
CA ALA A 440 16.63 5.26 8.67
C ALA A 440 16.00 6.37 9.53
N LEU A 441 16.44 7.62 9.34
CA LEU A 441 15.93 8.78 10.06
C LEU A 441 14.47 9.09 9.71
N ASP A 442 14.15 9.12 8.41
CA ASP A 442 12.79 9.40 7.95
C ASP A 442 11.81 8.31 8.38
N SER A 443 12.27 7.06 8.32
CA SER A 443 11.60 5.88 8.85
C SER A 443 11.22 6.06 10.32
N ALA A 444 12.21 6.41 11.15
CA ALA A 444 12.04 6.56 12.58
C ALA A 444 11.12 7.75 12.92
N ARG A 445 11.30 8.90 12.24
CA ARG A 445 10.44 10.09 12.40
C ARG A 445 8.99 9.80 12.06
N ARG A 446 8.74 9.08 10.96
CA ARG A 446 7.38 8.67 10.57
C ARG A 446 6.76 7.77 11.62
N ALA A 447 7.48 6.74 12.05
CA ALA A 447 6.97 5.80 13.05
C ALA A 447 6.64 6.52 14.38
N VAL A 448 7.53 7.39 14.85
CA VAL A 448 7.29 8.21 16.05
C VAL A 448 6.05 9.09 15.88
N ALA A 449 5.86 9.76 14.74
CA ALA A 449 4.69 10.60 14.52
C ALA A 449 3.37 9.84 14.66
N GLU A 450 3.27 8.66 14.05
CA GLU A 450 2.06 7.83 14.07
C GLU A 450 1.79 7.27 15.46
N HIS A 451 2.83 6.79 16.15
CA HIS A 451 2.71 6.30 17.51
C HIS A 451 2.39 7.42 18.49
N SER A 452 2.95 8.62 18.32
CA SER A 452 2.61 9.79 19.13
C SER A 452 1.10 10.08 19.05
N ALA A 453 0.54 10.17 17.85
CA ALA A 453 -0.88 10.44 17.67
C ALA A 453 -1.76 9.31 18.19
N HIS A 454 -1.30 8.05 18.09
CA HIS A 454 -1.99 6.91 18.68
C HIS A 454 -1.95 6.94 20.23
N LEU A 455 -0.80 7.23 20.83
CA LEU A 455 -0.63 7.34 22.27
C LEU A 455 -1.41 8.51 22.88
N ALA A 456 -1.68 9.56 22.08
CA ALA A 456 -2.51 10.69 22.49
C ALA A 456 -4.03 10.38 22.47
N ASP A 457 -4.45 9.33 21.74
CA ASP A 457 -5.85 8.93 21.67
C ASP A 457 -6.31 8.28 22.98
N ARG A 458 -7.04 9.05 23.79
CA ARG A 458 -7.55 8.62 25.11
C ARG A 458 -8.60 7.51 25.03
N VAL A 459 -9.16 7.25 23.85
CA VAL A 459 -10.20 6.23 23.64
C VAL A 459 -9.56 4.85 23.40
N ALA A 460 -8.32 4.79 22.92
CA ALA A 460 -7.62 3.54 22.69
C ALA A 460 -7.19 2.89 24.01
N LYS A 461 -7.55 1.62 24.20
CA LYS A 461 -6.99 0.81 25.29
C LYS A 461 -5.55 0.45 24.89
N PRO A 462 -4.53 0.72 25.73
CA PRO A 462 -3.16 0.38 25.42
C PRO A 462 -3.02 -1.14 25.35
N ASP A 463 -2.52 -1.64 24.23
CA ASP A 463 -2.07 -3.02 24.06
C ASP A 463 -0.55 -3.09 24.26
N LEU A 464 -0.06 -4.14 24.93
CA LEU A 464 1.39 -4.34 25.18
C LEU A 464 2.21 -4.18 23.91
N HIS A 465 1.73 -4.73 22.82
CA HIS A 465 2.41 -4.74 21.56
C HIS A 465 2.50 -3.33 20.95
N ASP A 466 1.40 -2.58 20.94
CA ASP A 466 1.39 -1.18 20.48
C ASP A 466 2.37 -0.32 21.29
N LEU A 467 2.45 -0.54 22.60
CA LEU A 467 3.42 0.13 23.47
C LEU A 467 4.87 -0.24 23.16
N LEU A 468 5.17 -1.51 22.92
CA LEU A 468 6.51 -1.96 22.56
C LEU A 468 6.93 -1.41 21.18
N VAL A 469 6.03 -1.38 20.19
CA VAL A 469 6.35 -0.82 18.87
C VAL A 469 6.57 0.70 18.96
N ALA A 470 5.76 1.41 19.76
CA ALA A 470 5.99 2.82 20.04
C ALA A 470 7.35 3.05 20.73
N ALA A 471 7.71 2.24 21.71
CA ALA A 471 9.01 2.29 22.38
C ALA A 471 10.15 2.09 21.38
N ARG A 472 10.05 1.08 20.51
CA ARG A 472 11.02 0.78 19.46
C ARG A 472 11.23 1.95 18.51
N ALA A 473 10.16 2.60 18.06
CA ALA A 473 10.25 3.77 17.18
C ALA A 473 11.03 4.92 17.83
N ALA A 474 10.73 5.22 19.10
CA ALA A 474 11.40 6.27 19.85
C ALA A 474 12.87 5.94 20.16
N ILE A 475 13.16 4.71 20.58
CA ILE A 475 14.54 4.25 20.83
C ILE A 475 15.34 4.27 19.55
N PHE A 476 14.80 3.82 18.42
CA PHE A 476 15.49 3.85 17.14
C PHE A 476 15.82 5.29 16.70
N LEU A 477 14.88 6.23 16.87
CA LEU A 477 15.15 7.64 16.60
C LEU A 477 16.26 8.19 17.50
N GLU A 478 16.25 7.83 18.78
CA GLU A 478 17.26 8.26 19.75
C GLU A 478 18.66 7.70 19.42
N THR A 479 18.76 6.43 18.99
CA THR A 479 20.04 5.81 18.62
C THR A 479 20.62 6.40 17.34
N LEU A 480 19.76 6.72 16.36
CA LEU A 480 20.14 7.48 15.16
C LEU A 480 20.69 8.87 15.52
N GLN A 481 20.02 9.61 16.40
CA GLN A 481 20.44 10.95 16.83
C GLN A 481 21.77 10.95 17.59
N ARG A 482 22.12 9.84 18.25
CA ARG A 482 23.40 9.65 18.93
C ARG A 482 24.55 9.22 18.01
N GLY A 483 24.26 8.89 16.75
CA GLY A 483 25.27 8.36 15.83
C GLY A 483 25.63 6.89 16.07
N GLU A 484 24.81 6.14 16.81
CA GLU A 484 24.96 4.70 17.03
C GLU A 484 23.68 3.95 16.61
N PRO A 485 23.32 3.94 15.30
CA PRO A 485 22.02 3.46 14.87
C PRO A 485 21.79 1.99 15.22
N ARG A 486 20.77 1.72 16.03
CA ARG A 486 20.41 0.39 16.51
C ARG A 486 18.91 0.16 16.44
N LEU A 487 18.51 -0.98 15.91
CA LEU A 487 17.12 -1.39 15.78
C LEU A 487 16.87 -2.71 16.51
N ALA A 488 16.06 -2.64 17.57
CA ALA A 488 15.54 -3.83 18.26
C ALA A 488 14.48 -4.53 17.39
N LEU A 489 14.68 -5.81 17.12
CA LEU A 489 13.84 -6.57 16.18
C LEU A 489 12.62 -7.22 16.84
N ASP A 490 12.71 -7.55 18.12
CA ASP A 490 11.68 -8.27 18.87
C ASP A 490 11.33 -7.59 20.21
N GLY A 491 10.23 -8.00 20.83
CA GLY A 491 9.77 -7.46 22.12
C GLY A 491 10.78 -7.58 23.27
N SER A 492 11.57 -8.64 23.32
CA SER A 492 12.58 -8.85 24.35
C SER A 492 13.76 -7.91 24.19
N SER A 493 14.22 -7.70 22.95
CA SER A 493 15.23 -6.69 22.60
C SER A 493 14.75 -5.28 22.93
N ILE A 494 13.50 -4.94 22.63
CA ILE A 494 12.90 -3.63 23.00
C ILE A 494 12.91 -3.43 24.51
N CYS A 495 12.47 -4.44 25.27
CA CYS A 495 12.51 -4.38 26.73
C CYS A 495 13.94 -4.32 27.28
N SER A 496 14.93 -4.91 26.60
CA SER A 496 16.34 -4.79 26.97
C SER A 496 16.83 -3.35 26.85
N GLU A 497 16.56 -2.71 25.71
CA GLU A 497 16.89 -1.29 25.47
C GLU A 497 16.17 -0.35 26.45
N LEU A 498 14.89 -0.61 26.78
CA LEU A 498 14.18 0.14 27.83
C LEU A 498 14.84 -0.05 29.20
N GLY A 499 15.29 -1.27 29.52
CA GLY A 499 15.89 -1.58 30.80
C GLY A 499 17.24 -0.94 31.05
N GLN A 500 18.02 -0.67 30.00
CA GLN A 500 19.30 0.04 30.09
C GLN A 500 19.16 1.47 30.64
N ARG A 501 17.95 2.04 30.66
CA ARG A 501 17.67 3.36 31.25
C ARG A 501 17.67 3.35 32.78
N GLY A 502 17.66 2.18 33.41
CA GLY A 502 17.75 2.02 34.86
C GLY A 502 16.48 2.40 35.64
N GLY A 503 16.57 2.36 36.98
CA GLY A 503 15.51 2.76 37.89
C GLY A 503 14.20 1.99 37.69
N VAL A 504 13.07 2.69 37.82
CA VAL A 504 11.72 2.11 37.68
C VAL A 504 11.46 1.56 36.27
N ALA A 505 12.05 2.19 35.24
CA ALA A 505 11.90 1.72 33.85
C ALA A 505 12.49 0.31 33.66
N ALA A 506 13.59 -0.02 34.35
CA ALA A 506 14.19 -1.35 34.28
C ALA A 506 13.27 -2.44 34.83
N THR A 507 12.64 -2.20 35.98
CA THR A 507 11.68 -3.13 36.59
C THR A 507 10.47 -3.34 35.67
N ILE A 508 9.89 -2.26 35.15
CA ILE A 508 8.72 -2.32 34.25
C ILE A 508 9.09 -3.04 32.94
N ALA A 509 10.26 -2.76 32.37
CA ALA A 509 10.71 -3.40 31.15
C ALA A 509 10.95 -4.90 31.33
N SER A 510 11.46 -5.33 32.49
CA SER A 510 11.58 -6.75 32.82
C SER A 510 10.20 -7.42 32.88
N ALA A 511 9.25 -6.83 33.62
CA ALA A 511 7.90 -7.35 33.70
C ALA A 511 7.17 -7.38 32.34
N ALA A 512 7.39 -6.35 31.50
CA ALA A 512 6.87 -6.30 30.14
C ALA A 512 7.49 -7.40 29.24
N ARG A 513 8.77 -7.73 29.43
CA ARG A 513 9.42 -8.84 28.73
C ARG A 513 8.80 -10.19 29.10
N ASP A 514 8.56 -10.41 30.39
CA ASP A 514 7.93 -11.64 30.87
C ASP A 514 6.49 -11.77 30.35
N ALA A 515 5.72 -10.67 30.38
CA ALA A 515 4.38 -10.61 29.81
C ALA A 515 4.38 -10.84 28.29
N TRP A 516 5.36 -10.29 27.56
CA TRP A 516 5.54 -10.53 26.13
C TRP A 516 5.77 -12.01 25.82
N ARG A 517 6.67 -12.66 26.56
CA ARG A 517 6.95 -14.09 26.43
C ARG A 517 5.74 -14.94 26.76
N ALA A 518 5.03 -14.64 27.85
CA ALA A 518 3.82 -15.35 28.25
C ALA A 518 2.67 -15.19 27.24
N ARG A 519 2.51 -14.00 26.66
CA ARG A 519 1.54 -13.76 25.59
C ARG A 519 1.86 -14.58 24.34
N ASN A 520 3.12 -14.61 23.92
CA ASN A 520 3.52 -15.34 22.71
C ASN A 520 3.48 -16.86 22.89
N SER A 521 3.83 -17.37 24.08
CA SER A 521 3.86 -18.82 24.33
C SER A 521 2.48 -19.40 24.67
N ALA A 522 1.67 -18.68 25.46
CA ALA A 522 0.46 -19.20 26.07
C ALA A 522 -0.79 -18.30 25.85
N GLY A 523 -0.68 -17.23 25.06
CA GLY A 523 -1.81 -16.32 24.80
C GLY A 523 -2.25 -15.51 26.02
N VAL A 524 -1.41 -15.42 27.05
CA VAL A 524 -1.73 -14.71 28.30
C VAL A 524 -1.92 -13.21 28.02
N VAL A 525 -3.03 -12.66 28.49
CA VAL A 525 -3.31 -11.22 28.40
C VAL A 525 -2.52 -10.49 29.51
N PRO A 526 -1.72 -9.46 29.17
CA PRO A 526 -0.97 -8.70 30.15
C PRO A 526 -1.85 -7.97 31.17
N ASP A 527 -1.34 -7.81 32.39
CA ASP A 527 -2.03 -7.08 33.46
C ASP A 527 -2.24 -5.59 33.12
N SER A 528 -3.39 -5.04 33.49
CA SER A 528 -3.74 -3.64 33.18
C SER A 528 -2.92 -2.62 33.97
N SER A 529 -2.39 -2.97 35.15
CA SER A 529 -1.46 -2.10 35.88
C SER A 529 -0.13 -2.03 35.14
N LEU A 530 0.42 -3.19 34.74
CA LEU A 530 1.64 -3.24 33.92
C LEU A 530 1.50 -2.41 32.64
N MET A 531 0.32 -2.44 31.99
CA MET A 531 0.08 -1.65 30.76
C MET A 531 0.08 -0.14 31.00
N ARG A 532 -0.48 0.32 32.13
CA ARG A 532 -0.45 1.74 32.50
C ARG A 532 0.96 2.20 32.86
N GLU A 533 1.71 1.37 33.59
CA GLU A 533 3.09 1.63 33.97
C GLU A 533 4.02 1.67 32.75
N LEU A 534 3.89 0.70 31.85
CA LEU A 534 4.63 0.69 30.59
C LEU A 534 4.26 1.89 29.72
N LEU A 535 2.99 2.26 29.61
CA LEU A 535 2.56 3.47 28.90
C LEU A 535 3.23 4.73 29.46
N SER A 536 3.38 4.82 30.79
CA SER A 536 4.09 5.92 31.45
C SER A 536 5.57 5.96 31.03
N VAL A 537 6.25 4.82 31.06
CA VAL A 537 7.65 4.69 30.62
C VAL A 537 7.80 5.07 29.15
N VAL A 538 6.90 4.61 28.27
CA VAL A 538 6.94 4.92 26.84
C VAL A 538 6.72 6.41 26.60
N ARG A 539 5.73 7.04 27.25
CA ARG A 539 5.47 8.49 27.12
C ARG A 539 6.63 9.35 27.64
N ALA A 540 7.41 8.84 28.58
CA ALA A 540 8.60 9.53 29.10
C ALA A 540 9.81 9.49 28.15
N LEU A 541 9.75 8.74 27.05
CA LEU A 541 10.83 8.72 26.06
C LEU A 541 10.96 10.10 25.38
N PRO A 542 12.18 10.58 25.07
CA PRO A 542 12.41 11.94 24.54
C PRO A 542 11.58 12.29 23.29
N ALA A 543 11.34 11.29 22.43
CA ALA A 543 10.56 11.45 21.21
C ALA A 543 9.06 11.74 21.45
N TYR A 544 8.54 11.41 22.64
CA TYR A 544 7.14 11.59 23.02
C TYR A 544 6.94 12.62 24.14
N SER A 545 7.98 12.97 24.90
CA SER A 545 7.89 13.87 26.05
C SER A 545 7.69 15.35 25.70
N SER A 546 7.90 15.73 24.44
CA SER A 546 7.77 17.11 23.96
C SER A 546 6.36 17.48 23.48
N GLN A 547 5.36 16.66 23.79
CA GLN A 547 3.96 16.80 23.38
C GLN A 547 3.05 16.81 24.60
#